data_AF-A0A3A5UJ38-F1
#
_entry.id   AF-A0A3A5UJ38-F1
#
_cell.length_a   1.000
_cell.length_b   1.000
_cell.length_c   1.000
_cell.angle_alpha   90.00
_cell.angle_beta   90.00
_cell.angle_gamma   90.00
#
_symmetry.space_group_name_H-M   'P 1'
#
loop_
_entity.id
_entity.type
_entity.pdbx_description
1 polymer ?
#
loop_
_entity_poly.entity_id
_entity_poly.type
_entity_poly.pdbx_seq_one_letter_code
_entity_poly.pdbx_strand_id
1 'polypeptide(L)'
;DENEHYTLVTFNHEAVGRGKIIHGDGAIYQSVKFTALVFTMENNEVVDGAVSEVSEYGAFVRIGPIEALLHKSQILDEPIQVNLGIRRIEGSQTGKSLTEGSFVRSRIVSKAINQNDPRSSKIGLNCKMDGLGCFDWLSESD
;
A
#
# COMPACT_ATOMS: atom_id res chain seq x y z
N ASP A 1 -3.10 -7.78 -13.16
CA ASP A 1 -3.83 -8.10 -14.41
C ASP A 1 -3.97 -6.80 -15.21
N GLU A 2 -4.71 -6.79 -16.34
CA GLU A 2 -5.01 -5.54 -17.07
C GLU A 2 -5.75 -4.50 -16.21
N ASN A 3 -6.38 -4.96 -15.12
CA ASN A 3 -7.14 -4.15 -14.16
C ASN A 3 -6.30 -3.73 -12.95
N GLU A 4 -4.97 -3.88 -12.99
CA GLU A 4 -4.06 -3.50 -11.90
C GLU A 4 -4.30 -4.23 -10.56
N HIS A 5 -4.95 -5.39 -10.56
CA HIS A 5 -5.18 -6.17 -9.36
C HIS A 5 -3.95 -6.98 -8.95
N TYR A 6 -3.72 -7.02 -7.64
CA TYR A 6 -2.69 -7.83 -7.01
C TYR A 6 -3.30 -9.16 -6.57
N THR A 7 -2.93 -10.27 -7.21
CA THR A 7 -3.36 -11.59 -6.74
C THR A 7 -2.56 -11.97 -5.48
N LEU A 8 -3.26 -12.20 -4.37
CA LEU A 8 -2.64 -12.55 -3.10
C LEU A 8 -2.53 -14.07 -2.94
N VAL A 9 -3.64 -14.77 -3.14
CA VAL A 9 -3.72 -16.22 -2.99
C VAL A 9 -4.77 -16.79 -3.93
N THR A 10 -4.50 -17.98 -4.47
CA THR A 10 -5.48 -18.77 -5.22
C THR A 10 -5.84 -20.00 -4.41
N PHE A 11 -7.11 -20.39 -4.45
CA PHE A 11 -7.64 -21.54 -3.71
C PHE A 11 -8.86 -22.13 -4.43
N ASN A 12 -9.35 -23.27 -3.94
CA ASN A 12 -10.44 -24.04 -4.55
C ASN A 12 -10.16 -24.41 -6.02
N HIS A 13 -8.98 -25.01 -6.26
CA HIS A 13 -8.60 -25.46 -7.60
C HIS A 13 -9.35 -26.73 -7.99
N GLU A 14 -10.14 -26.64 -9.06
CA GLU A 14 -10.95 -27.72 -9.59
C GLU A 14 -10.58 -28.00 -11.05
N ALA A 15 -10.35 -29.28 -11.36
CA ALA A 15 -10.09 -29.70 -12.73
C ALA A 15 -11.36 -29.58 -13.57
N VAL A 16 -11.28 -28.85 -14.68
CA VAL A 16 -12.37 -28.69 -15.65
C VAL A 16 -12.09 -29.55 -16.87
N GLY A 17 -12.90 -30.60 -17.04
CA GLY A 17 -12.79 -31.51 -18.17
C GLY A 17 -11.53 -32.39 -18.12
N ARG A 18 -11.17 -32.96 -19.28
CA ARG A 18 -10.03 -33.87 -19.40
C ARG A 18 -8.74 -33.12 -19.71
N GLY A 19 -7.65 -33.52 -19.07
CA GLY A 19 -6.30 -33.06 -19.39
C GLY A 19 -5.89 -33.46 -20.81
N LYS A 20 -5.01 -32.64 -21.41
CA LYS A 20 -4.49 -32.82 -22.76
C LYS A 20 -2.98 -33.03 -22.69
N ILE A 21 -2.47 -33.91 -23.55
CA ILE A 21 -1.02 -34.10 -23.74
C ILE A 21 -0.68 -33.47 -25.09
N ILE A 22 0.38 -32.66 -25.13
CA ILE A 22 0.86 -32.01 -26.34
C ILE A 22 1.99 -32.86 -26.92
N HIS A 23 1.93 -33.15 -28.22
CA HIS A 23 2.98 -33.95 -28.86
C HIS A 23 4.35 -33.27 -28.72
N GLY A 24 5.35 -34.02 -28.23
CA GLY A 24 6.69 -33.50 -27.97
C GLY A 24 6.89 -32.90 -26.57
N ASP A 25 5.82 -32.81 -25.76
CA ASP A 25 5.87 -32.38 -24.36
C ASP A 25 5.23 -33.44 -23.45
N GLY A 26 6.00 -33.96 -22.49
CA GLY A 26 5.55 -35.00 -21.56
C GLY A 26 4.60 -34.51 -20.47
N ALA A 27 4.29 -33.20 -20.43
CA ALA A 27 3.39 -32.62 -19.45
C ALA A 27 1.91 -32.87 -19.77
N ILE A 28 1.09 -32.99 -18.70
CA ILE A 28 -0.38 -32.99 -18.80
C ILE A 28 -0.87 -31.56 -18.58
N TYR A 29 -1.51 -31.00 -19.59
CA TYR A 29 -2.14 -29.69 -19.54
C TYR A 29 -3.59 -29.85 -19.09
N GLN A 30 -3.90 -29.44 -17.86
CA GLN A 30 -5.23 -29.49 -17.27
C GLN A 30 -5.83 -28.09 -17.20
N SER A 31 -7.03 -27.91 -17.77
CA SER A 31 -7.80 -26.69 -17.51
C SER A 31 -8.30 -26.74 -16.07
N VAL A 32 -8.06 -25.67 -15.31
CA VAL A 32 -8.42 -25.56 -13.90
C VAL A 32 -9.26 -24.31 -13.70
N LYS A 33 -10.35 -24.45 -12.95
CA LYS A 33 -11.09 -23.33 -12.39
C LYS A 33 -10.59 -23.12 -10.96
N PHE A 34 -10.33 -21.88 -10.58
CA PHE A 34 -9.89 -21.55 -9.23
C PHE A 34 -10.48 -20.21 -8.80
N THR A 35 -10.47 -19.95 -7.50
CA THR A 35 -10.83 -18.67 -6.91
C THR A 35 -9.55 -17.92 -6.54
N ALA A 36 -9.51 -16.61 -6.80
CA ALA A 36 -8.39 -15.75 -6.44
C ALA A 36 -8.85 -14.66 -5.47
N LEU A 37 -8.15 -14.53 -4.35
CA LEU A 37 -8.23 -13.32 -3.52
C LEU A 37 -7.33 -12.26 -4.13
N VAL A 38 -7.91 -11.11 -4.45
CA VAL A 38 -7.21 -9.99 -5.06
C VAL A 38 -7.23 -8.78 -4.13
N PHE A 39 -6.13 -8.04 -4.11
CA PHE A 39 -6.05 -6.71 -3.52
C PHE A 39 -6.13 -5.67 -4.62
N THR A 40 -7.02 -4.71 -4.42
CA THR A 40 -7.31 -3.63 -5.35
C THR A 40 -7.20 -2.32 -4.62
N MET A 41 -6.86 -1.26 -5.34
CA MET A 41 -6.81 0.08 -4.77
C MET A 41 -7.25 1.09 -5.82
N GLU A 42 -7.94 2.14 -5.41
CA GLU A 42 -8.47 3.16 -6.30
C GLU A 42 -7.78 4.52 -6.07
N ASN A 43 -7.73 5.33 -7.13
CA ASN A 43 -7.31 6.71 -6.97
C ASN A 43 -8.33 7.45 -6.09
N ASN A 44 -7.84 8.27 -5.18
CA ASN A 44 -8.62 8.97 -4.15
C ASN A 44 -9.27 8.07 -3.10
N GLU A 45 -8.96 6.77 -3.05
CA GLU A 45 -9.38 5.90 -1.96
C GLU A 45 -8.76 6.37 -0.63
N VAL A 46 -9.56 6.39 0.43
CA VAL A 46 -9.07 6.60 1.80
C VAL A 46 -8.66 5.25 2.35
N VAL A 47 -7.40 5.14 2.75
CA VAL A 47 -6.78 3.91 3.24
C VAL A 47 -6.17 4.15 4.61
N ASP A 48 -6.36 3.16 5.48
CA ASP A 48 -5.69 3.09 6.77
C ASP A 48 -4.45 2.19 6.62
N GLY A 49 -3.37 2.57 7.29
CA GLY A 49 -2.11 1.84 7.25
C GLY A 49 -1.24 2.11 8.46
N ALA A 50 -0.11 1.41 8.52
CA ALA A 50 0.88 1.58 9.57
C ALA A 50 2.20 2.03 8.93
N VAL A 51 2.87 3.00 9.55
CA VAL A 51 4.20 3.43 9.11
C VAL A 51 5.19 2.27 9.31
N SER A 52 5.76 1.78 8.22
CA SER A 52 6.77 0.72 8.26
C SER A 52 8.19 1.27 8.38
N GLU A 53 8.47 2.41 7.75
CA GLU A 53 9.80 3.03 7.75
C GLU A 53 9.72 4.55 7.64
N VAL A 54 10.63 5.26 8.32
CA VAL A 54 10.83 6.71 8.15
C VAL A 54 12.10 6.98 7.35
N SER A 55 12.00 7.83 6.33
CA SER A 55 13.08 8.23 5.44
C SER A 55 13.20 9.76 5.35
N GLU A 56 14.29 10.25 4.73
CA GLU A 56 14.49 11.69 4.47
C GLU A 56 13.41 12.31 3.58
N TYR A 57 12.76 11.48 2.77
CA TYR A 57 11.74 11.91 1.81
C TYR A 57 10.33 11.89 2.41
N GLY A 58 10.13 11.28 3.59
CA GLY A 58 8.82 11.08 4.21
C GLY A 58 8.74 9.73 4.92
N ALA A 59 7.55 9.15 4.95
CA ALA A 59 7.29 7.87 5.61
C ALA A 59 6.76 6.83 4.61
N PHE A 60 7.23 5.60 4.72
CA PHE A 60 6.61 4.46 4.05
C PHE A 60 5.49 3.93 4.93
N VAL A 61 4.30 3.77 4.34
CA VAL A 61 3.09 3.31 5.01
C VAL A 61 2.65 2.03 4.35
N ARG A 62 2.52 0.97 5.14
CA ARG A 62 1.99 -0.32 4.70
C ARG A 62 0.47 -0.25 4.67
N ILE A 63 -0.11 -0.35 3.48
CA ILE A 63 -1.56 -0.28 3.22
C ILE A 63 -2.09 -1.65 2.77
N GLY A 64 -1.74 -2.69 3.53
CA GLY A 64 -2.01 -4.09 3.18
C GLY A 64 -0.78 -4.80 2.62
N PRO A 65 -0.84 -5.38 1.40
CA PRO A 65 0.26 -6.17 0.83
C PRO A 65 1.39 -5.32 0.21
N ILE A 66 1.18 -4.01 0.07
CA ILE A 66 2.12 -3.07 -0.54
C ILE A 66 2.53 -1.96 0.43
N GLU A 67 3.65 -1.32 0.13
CA GLU A 67 4.11 -0.13 0.82
C GLU A 67 3.92 1.09 -0.09
N ALA A 68 3.40 2.16 0.48
CA ALA A 68 3.13 3.41 -0.20
C ALA A 68 3.94 4.53 0.44
N LEU A 69 4.34 5.50 -0.35
CA LEU A 69 5.13 6.64 0.11
C LEU A 69 4.22 7.79 0.49
N LEU A 70 4.28 8.18 1.76
CA LEU A 70 3.75 9.45 2.25
C LEU A 70 4.90 10.46 2.24
N HIS A 71 4.96 11.27 1.18
CA HIS A 71 6.01 12.27 1.02
C HIS A 71 5.94 13.34 2.11
N LYS A 72 7.10 13.86 2.55
CA LYS A 72 7.23 14.84 3.64
C LYS A 72 6.31 16.06 3.48
N SER A 73 6.12 16.53 2.24
CA SER A 73 5.26 17.68 1.94
C SER A 73 3.75 17.38 2.02
N GLN A 74 3.36 16.12 2.23
CA GLN A 74 1.97 15.64 2.25
C GLN A 74 1.57 15.10 3.64
N ILE A 75 2.42 15.23 4.66
CA ILE A 75 2.16 14.72 6.02
C ILE A 75 1.33 15.73 6.84
N LEU A 76 1.86 16.95 7.02
CA LEU A 76 1.24 18.02 7.81
C LEU A 76 1.27 19.33 7.03
N ASP A 77 0.34 20.24 7.30
CA ASP A 77 0.32 21.58 6.71
C ASP A 77 1.20 22.59 7.45
N GLU A 78 2.40 22.15 7.80
CA GLU A 78 3.41 22.97 8.45
C GLU A 78 4.82 22.45 8.07
N PRO A 79 5.89 23.22 8.34
CA PRO A 79 7.24 22.73 8.20
C PRO A 79 7.50 21.55 9.15
N ILE A 80 7.95 20.42 8.61
CA ILE A 80 8.30 19.24 9.39
C ILE A 80 9.81 19.06 9.50
N GLN A 81 10.25 18.51 10.61
CA GLN A 81 11.62 18.09 10.87
C GLN A 81 11.69 16.57 10.88
N VAL A 82 12.66 16.02 10.15
CA VAL A 82 12.88 14.57 10.08
C VAL A 82 14.15 14.26 10.87
N ASN A 83 14.02 13.50 11.94
CA ASN A 83 15.14 12.98 12.71
C ASN A 83 15.32 11.50 12.39
N LEU A 84 16.28 11.19 11.52
CA LEU A 84 16.58 9.82 11.10
C LEU A 84 17.17 8.96 12.23
N GLY A 85 17.88 9.58 13.18
CA GLY A 85 18.51 8.85 14.29
C GLY A 85 17.48 8.17 15.18
N ILE A 86 16.34 8.83 15.39
CA ILE A 86 15.22 8.32 16.19
C ILE A 86 14.05 7.85 15.29
N ARG A 87 14.21 7.93 13.96
CA ARG A 87 13.18 7.57 12.97
C ARG A 87 11.83 8.23 13.24
N ARG A 88 11.89 9.54 13.48
CA ARG A 88 10.73 10.36 13.85
C ARG A 88 10.60 11.56 12.93
N ILE A 89 9.37 11.82 12.51
CA ILE A 89 8.97 13.05 11.82
C ILE A 89 8.16 13.88 12.80
N GLU A 90 8.44 15.17 12.92
CA GLU A 90 7.75 16.06 13.86
C GLU A 90 7.41 17.39 13.20
N GLY A 91 6.21 17.88 13.46
CA GLY A 91 5.73 19.19 13.04
C GLY A 91 6.31 20.30 13.90
N SER A 92 6.80 21.37 13.27
CA SER A 92 7.53 22.42 13.99
C SER A 92 6.65 23.30 14.88
N GLN A 93 5.34 23.41 14.62
CA GLN A 93 4.43 24.28 15.36
C GLN A 93 3.47 23.47 16.24
N THR A 94 2.88 22.39 15.71
CA THR A 94 1.89 21.60 16.46
C THR A 94 2.50 20.55 17.38
N GLY A 95 3.77 20.18 17.18
CA GLY A 95 4.40 19.06 17.88
C GLY A 95 3.85 17.68 17.47
N LYS A 96 2.95 17.61 16.48
CA LYS A 96 2.43 16.37 15.93
C LYS A 96 3.59 15.55 15.39
N SER A 97 3.71 14.31 15.84
CA SER A 97 4.80 13.44 15.42
C SER A 97 4.32 12.13 14.83
N LEU A 98 5.13 11.61 13.90
CA LEU A 98 4.93 10.35 13.21
C LEU A 98 6.20 9.50 13.37
N THR A 99 6.04 8.26 13.84
CA THR A 99 7.13 7.31 14.04
C THR A 99 6.83 5.98 13.36
N GLU A 100 7.82 5.10 13.26
CA GLU A 100 7.58 3.72 12.86
C GLU A 100 6.55 3.06 13.80
N GLY A 101 5.59 2.33 13.21
CA GLY A 101 4.48 1.72 13.93
C GLY A 101 3.26 2.63 14.16
N SER A 102 3.35 3.94 13.90
CA SER A 102 2.18 4.83 13.98
C SER A 102 1.12 4.44 12.96
N PHE A 103 -0.15 4.45 13.38
CA PHE A 103 -1.29 4.23 12.49
C PHE A 103 -1.69 5.55 11.82
N VAL A 104 -1.90 5.51 10.50
CA VAL A 104 -2.20 6.69 9.69
C VAL A 104 -3.38 6.39 8.78
N ARG A 105 -4.32 7.34 8.73
CA ARG A 105 -5.36 7.42 7.72
C ARG A 105 -4.92 8.37 6.63
N SER A 106 -4.88 7.90 5.40
CA SER A 106 -4.35 8.66 4.27
C SER A 106 -5.19 8.45 3.01
N ARG A 107 -5.00 9.28 1.99
CA ARG A 107 -5.67 9.14 0.70
C ARG A 107 -4.66 8.80 -0.39
N ILE A 108 -4.98 7.85 -1.25
CA ILE A 108 -4.17 7.53 -2.44
C ILE A 108 -4.32 8.66 -3.45
N VAL A 109 -3.20 9.29 -3.81
CA VAL A 109 -3.17 10.40 -4.79
C VAL A 109 -2.49 10.03 -6.09
N SER A 110 -1.63 9.02 -6.09
CA SER A 110 -0.99 8.53 -7.31
C SER A 110 -0.75 7.03 -7.25
N LYS A 111 -0.94 6.37 -8.38
CA LYS A 111 -0.65 4.96 -8.59
C LYS A 111 0.24 4.82 -9.82
N ALA A 112 1.41 4.23 -9.63
CA ALA A 112 2.27 3.78 -10.72
C ALA A 112 2.60 2.30 -10.49
N ILE A 113 1.75 1.44 -11.05
CA ILE A 113 1.81 -0.01 -10.82
C ILE A 113 2.74 -0.65 -11.83
N ASN A 114 3.72 -1.39 -11.34
CA ASN A 114 4.59 -2.21 -12.18
C ASN A 114 4.03 -3.63 -12.25
N GLN A 115 3.55 -4.03 -13.43
CA GLN A 115 2.93 -5.33 -13.65
C GLN A 115 3.93 -6.50 -13.55
N ASN A 116 5.22 -6.26 -13.82
CA ASN A 116 6.24 -7.30 -13.79
C ASN A 116 6.79 -7.52 -12.38
N ASP A 117 6.95 -6.45 -11.60
CA ASP A 117 7.34 -6.51 -10.20
C ASP A 117 6.40 -5.66 -9.33
N PRO A 118 5.32 -6.28 -8.82
CA PRO A 118 4.35 -5.65 -7.93
C PRO A 118 4.97 -4.88 -6.76
N ARG A 119 6.10 -5.33 -6.22
CA ARG A 119 6.77 -4.70 -5.05
C ARG A 119 7.47 -3.39 -5.40
N SER A 120 7.83 -3.20 -6.67
CA SER A 120 8.46 -1.96 -7.16
C SER A 120 7.43 -0.86 -7.50
N SER A 121 6.15 -1.16 -7.38
CA SER A 121 5.07 -0.20 -7.64
C SER A 121 5.18 1.00 -6.71
N LYS A 122 4.95 2.19 -7.26
CA LYS A 122 5.02 3.45 -6.51
C LYS A 122 3.62 3.98 -6.28
N ILE A 123 3.22 4.01 -5.01
CA ILE A 123 1.93 4.53 -4.58
C ILE A 123 2.21 5.79 -3.74
N GLY A 124 1.57 6.90 -4.08
CA GLY A 124 1.68 8.15 -3.35
C GLY A 124 0.47 8.37 -2.44
N LEU A 125 0.74 8.78 -1.20
CA LEU A 125 -0.28 9.09 -0.20
C LEU A 125 -0.32 10.58 0.14
N ASN A 126 -1.46 11.03 0.66
CA ASN A 126 -1.68 12.38 1.18
C ASN A 126 -2.48 12.36 2.49
N CYS A 127 -2.06 13.18 3.46
CA CYS A 127 -2.71 13.36 4.76
C CYS A 127 -3.16 14.82 5.04
N LYS A 128 -2.99 15.75 4.11
CA LYS A 128 -3.30 17.19 4.27
C LYS A 128 -4.79 17.55 4.15
N MET A 129 -5.69 16.57 4.11
CA MET A 129 -7.12 16.83 4.00
C MET A 129 -7.79 16.61 5.35
N ASP A 130 -8.91 17.28 5.58
CA ASP A 130 -9.69 17.13 6.80
C ASP A 130 -10.06 15.66 7.04
N GLY A 131 -9.87 15.19 8.29
CA GLY A 131 -10.13 13.81 8.68
C GLY A 131 -9.04 12.79 8.29
N LEU A 132 -7.90 13.23 7.75
CA LEU A 132 -6.72 12.40 7.49
C LEU A 132 -5.58 12.74 8.47
N GLY A 133 -4.63 11.81 8.61
CA GLY A 133 -3.46 11.97 9.48
C GLY A 133 -3.24 10.77 10.41
N CYS A 134 -2.32 10.92 11.36
CA CYS A 134 -2.13 9.93 12.41
C CYS A 134 -3.39 9.82 13.27
N PHE A 135 -3.74 8.61 13.68
CA PHE A 135 -4.91 8.36 14.53
C PHE A 135 -4.84 9.11 15.87
N ASP A 136 -3.63 9.26 16.43
CA ASP A 136 -3.41 10.00 17.67
C ASP A 136 -3.89 11.46 17.53
N TRP A 137 -3.62 12.11 16.38
CA TRP A 137 -4.00 13.50 16.13
C TRP A 137 -5.50 13.66 15.86
N LEU A 138 -6.10 12.64 15.26
CA LEU A 138 -7.54 12.63 14.97
C LEU A 138 -8.35 12.47 16.25
N SER A 139 -7.86 11.68 17.21
CA SER A 139 -8.54 11.48 18.50
C SER A 139 -8.59 12.72 19.39
N GLU A 140 -7.69 13.69 19.20
CA GLU A 140 -7.70 14.96 19.94
C GLU A 140 -8.69 15.99 19.37
N SER A 141 -9.21 15.75 18.17
CA SER A 141 -10.10 16.69 17.47
C SER A 141 -11.60 16.46 17.72
N ASP A 142 -11.94 15.44 18.52
CA ASP A 142 -13.30 15.09 18.98
C ASP A 142 -13.52 15.50 20.44
#